data_AF-A0A166HMS6-F1
#
_entry.id   AF-A0A166HMS6-F1
#
_cell.length_a   1.000
_cell.length_b   1.000
_cell.length_c   1.000
_cell.angle_alpha   90.00
_cell.angle_beta   90.00
_cell.angle_gamma   90.00
#
_symmetry.space_group_name_H-M   'P 1'
#
loop_
_entity.id
_entity.type
_entity.pdbx_description
1 polymer ?
#
loop_
_entity_poly.entity_id
_entity_poly.type
_entity_poly.pdbx_seq_one_letter_code
_entity_poly.pdbx_strand_id
1 'polypeptide(L)'
;MKNIVKGSTVFVIAATLGAVATFGGTSVQAATWHKGTPKVFVGQKYRGKYVKSLRNIARHYEHVSATKTTYSVYGFQYEFKLKGTTYKYANKTYYIRGKAFGKTMTVKIRRLSTTKIRILPAGNWQTMTRY
;
A
#
# COMPACT_ATOMS: atom_id res chain seq x y z
N MET A 1 -64.64 3.46 -28.28
CA MET A 1 -64.48 4.92 -28.47
C MET A 1 -63.34 5.40 -27.56
N LYS A 2 -62.45 6.21 -28.14
CA LYS A 2 -61.21 6.84 -27.63
C LYS A 2 -60.91 6.75 -26.12
N ASN A 3 -59.83 6.03 -25.76
CA ASN A 3 -59.05 6.36 -24.56
C ASN A 3 -57.69 6.92 -25.00
N ILE A 4 -57.54 8.21 -24.70
CA ILE A 4 -56.38 9.06 -24.98
C ILE A 4 -55.27 8.71 -23.98
N VAL A 5 -54.08 8.58 -24.53
CA VAL A 5 -52.81 8.24 -23.89
C VAL A 5 -52.34 9.38 -22.97
N LYS A 6 -52.04 9.05 -21.72
CA LYS A 6 -51.11 9.76 -20.82
C LYS A 6 -50.36 8.63 -20.10
N GLY A 7 -49.16 8.20 -20.46
CA GLY A 7 -47.97 9.00 -20.75
C GLY A 7 -47.15 9.08 -19.48
N SER A 8 -46.23 8.13 -19.26
CA SER A 8 -45.00 8.31 -18.47
C SER A 8 -44.07 7.10 -18.66
N THR A 9 -43.33 7.19 -19.77
CA THR A 9 -41.89 6.92 -19.93
C THR A 9 -41.32 5.64 -19.30
N VAL A 10 -41.33 4.58 -20.10
CA VAL A 10 -40.40 3.45 -20.02
C VAL A 10 -39.00 3.93 -20.45
N PHE A 11 -38.00 3.84 -19.59
CA PHE A 11 -36.59 3.90 -20.01
C PHE A 11 -36.03 2.48 -20.11
N VAL A 12 -36.00 1.96 -21.34
CA VAL A 12 -35.30 0.72 -21.71
C VAL A 12 -33.84 1.07 -22.05
N ILE A 13 -32.94 0.45 -21.29
CA ILE A 13 -31.64 -0.14 -21.64
C ILE A 13 -30.90 0.42 -22.87
N ALA A 14 -29.69 0.92 -22.64
CA ALA A 14 -28.59 0.79 -23.60
C ALA A 14 -27.43 0.04 -22.94
N ALA A 15 -27.42 -1.28 -23.10
CA ALA A 15 -26.22 -2.09 -22.93
C ALA A 15 -25.31 -1.81 -24.14
N THR A 16 -24.41 -0.84 -24.03
CA THR A 16 -23.34 -0.67 -25.00
C THR A 16 -22.30 -1.76 -24.78
N LEU A 17 -22.51 -2.87 -25.48
CA LEU A 17 -21.45 -3.78 -25.94
C LEU A 17 -20.51 -2.97 -26.85
N GLY A 18 -19.60 -2.23 -26.22
CA GLY A 18 -18.47 -1.61 -26.89
C GLY A 18 -17.32 -2.60 -27.00
N ALA A 19 -17.45 -3.59 -27.87
CA ALA A 19 -16.30 -4.35 -28.36
C ALA A 19 -15.48 -3.44 -29.28
N VAL A 20 -14.62 -2.61 -28.69
CA VAL A 20 -13.48 -2.02 -29.40
C VAL A 20 -12.27 -2.89 -29.10
N ALA A 21 -11.96 -3.76 -30.07
CA ALA A 21 -10.73 -4.50 -30.13
C ALA A 21 -9.56 -3.54 -30.36
N THR A 22 -9.01 -2.98 -29.28
CA THR A 22 -7.67 -2.39 -29.31
C THR A 22 -6.66 -3.51 -29.12
N PHE A 23 -6.25 -4.11 -30.24
CA PHE A 23 -5.06 -4.96 -30.33
C PHE A 23 -3.82 -4.11 -29.97
N GLY A 24 -3.50 -4.11 -28.69
CA GLY A 24 -2.36 -3.41 -28.11
C GLY A 24 -2.37 -3.48 -26.58
N GLY A 25 -3.10 -4.46 -26.03
CA GLY A 25 -3.18 -4.70 -24.60
C GLY A 25 -1.81 -5.07 -24.10
N THR A 26 -1.07 -4.09 -23.60
CA THR A 26 -0.14 -4.34 -22.50
C THR A 26 -0.97 -5.11 -21.47
N SER A 27 -0.70 -6.41 -21.35
CA SER A 27 -1.31 -7.23 -20.32
C SER A 27 -0.93 -6.59 -19.00
N VAL A 28 -1.82 -5.78 -18.43
CA VAL A 28 -1.67 -5.26 -17.08
C VAL A 28 -1.80 -6.48 -16.19
N GLN A 29 -0.67 -7.15 -15.95
CA GLN A 29 -0.58 -8.22 -14.98
C GLN A 29 -1.04 -7.62 -13.65
N ALA A 30 -2.24 -8.02 -13.23
CA ALA A 30 -2.81 -7.58 -11.98
C ALA A 30 -1.79 -7.89 -10.87
N ALA A 31 -1.36 -6.84 -10.17
CA ALA A 31 -0.32 -6.97 -9.14
C ALA A 31 -0.77 -7.98 -8.07
N THR A 32 -0.17 -9.16 -8.10
CA THR A 32 -0.55 -10.30 -7.27
C THR A 32 0.00 -10.13 -5.85
N TRP A 33 -0.73 -10.65 -4.87
CA TRP A 33 -0.27 -10.68 -3.49
C TRP A 33 0.61 -11.91 -3.25
N HIS A 34 1.82 -11.67 -2.76
CA HIS A 34 2.81 -12.69 -2.45
C HIS A 34 2.96 -12.86 -0.93
N LYS A 35 3.19 -14.09 -0.50
CA LYS A 35 3.70 -14.41 0.83
C LYS A 35 5.24 -14.34 0.76
N GLY A 36 5.88 -13.74 1.77
CA GLY A 36 7.33 -13.54 1.71
C GLY A 36 7.77 -12.19 2.28
N THR A 37 9.09 -12.03 2.37
CA THR A 37 9.71 -10.76 2.68
C THR A 37 9.76 -9.93 1.40
N PRO A 38 9.24 -8.70 1.36
CA PRO A 38 9.39 -7.84 0.19
C PRO A 38 10.87 -7.67 -0.14
N LYS A 39 11.25 -7.75 -1.42
CA LYS A 39 12.66 -7.79 -1.86
C LYS A 39 13.52 -6.66 -1.29
N VAL A 40 12.94 -5.48 -1.06
CA VAL A 40 13.63 -4.34 -0.44
C VAL A 40 14.08 -4.60 1.01
N PHE A 41 13.42 -5.49 1.75
CA PHE A 41 13.73 -5.82 3.15
C PHE A 41 14.51 -7.13 3.33
N VAL A 42 14.81 -7.87 2.27
CA VAL A 42 15.54 -9.15 2.40
C VAL A 42 16.96 -8.90 2.91
N GLY A 43 17.21 -9.27 4.17
CA GLY A 43 18.49 -9.01 4.84
C GLY A 43 18.76 -7.53 5.14
N GLN A 44 17.75 -6.65 5.02
CA GLN A 44 17.93 -5.20 5.17
C GLN A 44 16.96 -4.63 6.20
N LYS A 45 17.44 -3.66 6.96
CA LYS A 45 16.64 -2.82 7.85
C LYS A 45 16.76 -1.36 7.42
N TYR A 46 15.75 -0.56 7.71
CA TYR A 46 15.70 0.85 7.33
C TYR A 46 15.44 1.71 8.55
N ARG A 47 16.11 2.87 8.60
CA ARG A 47 16.04 3.83 9.69
C ARG A 47 15.76 5.23 9.15
N GLY A 48 14.90 5.97 9.84
CA GLY A 48 14.64 7.39 9.63
C GLY A 48 15.73 8.29 10.18
N LYS A 49 15.62 9.60 9.91
CA LYS A 49 16.59 10.59 10.40
C LYS A 49 16.61 10.62 11.94
N TYR A 50 17.81 10.77 12.50
CA TYR A 50 17.98 11.03 13.93
C TYR A 50 17.46 12.43 14.29
N VAL A 51 16.60 12.53 15.30
CA VAL A 51 16.03 13.79 15.76
C VAL A 51 16.64 14.15 17.12
N LYS A 52 17.65 15.05 17.08
CA LYS A 52 18.47 15.43 18.25
C LYS A 52 17.73 16.26 19.30
N SER A 53 16.64 16.93 18.92
CA SER A 53 15.83 17.75 19.84
C SER A 53 15.08 16.93 20.90
N LEU A 54 15.08 15.60 20.79
CA LEU A 54 14.34 14.69 21.66
C LEU A 54 15.23 14.08 22.75
N ARG A 55 16.16 14.84 23.33
CA ARG A 55 17.23 14.34 24.23
C ARG A 55 16.73 13.44 25.38
N ASN A 56 15.47 13.58 25.81
CA ASN A 56 14.90 12.85 26.94
C ASN A 56 14.03 11.64 26.53
N ILE A 57 14.16 11.15 25.29
CA ILE A 57 13.32 10.05 24.77
C ILE A 57 14.21 8.88 24.36
N ALA A 58 13.85 7.67 24.81
CA ALA A 58 14.66 6.46 24.65
C ALA A 58 14.96 6.08 23.17
N ARG A 59 14.20 6.62 22.22
CA ARG A 59 14.40 6.43 20.78
C ARG A 59 14.36 7.79 20.09
N HIS A 60 15.34 8.05 19.22
CA HIS A 60 15.46 9.32 18.48
C HIS A 60 15.23 9.14 16.97
N TYR A 61 14.75 7.99 16.54
CA TYR A 61 14.52 7.67 15.13
C TYR A 61 13.43 6.61 14.98
N GLU A 62 12.91 6.50 13.76
CA GLU A 62 12.00 5.44 13.34
C GLU A 62 12.77 4.31 12.68
N HIS A 63 12.43 3.06 12.99
CA HIS A 63 12.95 1.86 12.37
C HIS A 63 11.84 1.07 11.69
N VAL A 64 12.18 0.49 10.54
CA VAL A 64 11.30 -0.39 9.79
C VAL A 64 12.02 -1.64 9.35
N SER A 65 11.32 -2.76 9.54
CA SER A 65 11.73 -4.07 9.06
C SER A 65 10.52 -4.89 8.62
N ALA A 66 10.76 -5.82 7.71
CA ALA A 66 9.77 -6.80 7.28
C ALA A 66 10.38 -8.19 7.25
N THR A 67 9.57 -9.20 7.53
CA THR A 67 9.89 -10.62 7.40
C THR A 67 8.84 -11.29 6.51
N LYS A 68 8.89 -12.63 6.41
CA LYS A 68 7.90 -13.42 5.66
C LYS A 68 6.47 -13.21 6.16
N THR A 69 6.29 -12.93 7.45
CA THR A 69 4.96 -12.89 8.09
C THR A 69 4.72 -11.65 8.93
N THR A 70 5.71 -10.75 9.04
CA THR A 70 5.59 -9.54 9.84
C THR A 70 6.09 -8.30 9.12
N TYR A 71 5.51 -7.16 9.49
CA TYR A 71 6.04 -5.83 9.20
C TYR A 71 6.01 -5.02 10.49
N SER A 72 7.13 -4.43 10.86
CA SER A 72 7.25 -3.72 12.14
C SER A 72 7.78 -2.31 11.88
N VAL A 73 7.08 -1.34 12.43
CA VAL A 73 7.57 0.03 12.62
C VAL A 73 7.75 0.21 14.11
N TYR A 74 8.94 0.61 14.53
CA TYR A 74 9.22 0.91 15.93
C TYR A 74 10.13 2.12 15.99
N GLY A 75 9.84 3.06 16.88
CA GLY A 75 10.61 4.28 16.90
C GLY A 75 10.17 5.25 17.97
N PHE A 76 10.40 6.52 17.68
CA PHE A 76 10.09 7.64 18.53
C PHE A 76 8.58 7.97 18.51
N GLN A 77 8.03 8.14 17.30
CA GLN A 77 6.65 8.58 17.06
C GLN A 77 5.69 7.41 16.88
N TYR A 78 6.17 6.30 16.29
CA TYR A 78 5.30 5.21 15.87
C TYR A 78 5.80 3.86 16.39
N GLU A 79 4.85 3.07 16.90
CA GLU A 79 5.08 1.68 17.23
C GLU A 79 3.87 0.84 16.81
N PHE A 80 4.05 0.03 15.77
CA PHE A 80 3.05 -0.95 15.39
C PHE A 80 3.67 -2.13 14.64
N LYS A 81 2.98 -3.28 14.72
CA LYS A 81 3.39 -4.52 14.08
C LYS A 81 2.21 -5.15 13.35
N LEU A 82 2.36 -5.36 12.05
CA LEU A 82 1.47 -6.18 11.26
C LEU A 82 1.89 -7.65 11.36
N LYS A 83 0.92 -8.55 11.56
CA LYS A 83 1.10 -10.00 11.53
C LYS A 83 0.39 -10.62 10.32
N GLY A 84 0.83 -11.80 9.90
CA GLY A 84 0.25 -12.56 8.79
C GLY A 84 0.43 -11.87 7.43
N THR A 85 1.52 -11.14 7.25
CA THR A 85 1.66 -10.19 6.14
C THR A 85 1.69 -10.87 4.77
N THR A 86 1.13 -10.17 3.80
CA THR A 86 1.30 -10.39 2.35
C THR A 86 1.77 -9.09 1.73
N TYR A 87 2.54 -9.15 0.65
CA TYR A 87 2.92 -7.94 -0.08
C TYR A 87 2.57 -8.03 -1.56
N LYS A 88 2.36 -6.88 -2.19
CA LYS A 88 2.38 -6.74 -3.65
C LYS A 88 3.32 -5.62 -4.04
N TYR A 89 3.91 -5.70 -5.22
CA TYR A 89 4.76 -4.64 -5.77
C TYR A 89 4.14 -4.11 -7.06
N ALA A 90 3.87 -2.82 -7.11
CA ALA A 90 3.33 -2.13 -8.28
C ALA A 90 3.82 -0.69 -8.29
N ASN A 91 4.13 -0.13 -9.46
CA ASN A 91 4.49 1.29 -9.62
C ASN A 91 5.59 1.74 -8.63
N LYS A 92 6.66 0.95 -8.53
CA LYS A 92 7.80 1.20 -7.61
C LYS A 92 7.40 1.30 -6.13
N THR A 93 6.25 0.74 -5.77
CA THR A 93 5.68 0.79 -4.42
C THR A 93 5.36 -0.62 -3.95
N TYR A 94 5.85 -0.96 -2.76
CA TYR A 94 5.42 -2.14 -2.03
C TYR A 94 4.18 -1.78 -1.21
N TYR A 95 3.16 -2.61 -1.31
CA TYR A 95 1.99 -2.56 -0.45
C TYR A 95 2.07 -3.78 0.45
N ILE A 96 2.14 -3.57 1.76
CA ILE A 96 2.19 -4.65 2.74
C ILE A 96 0.87 -4.67 3.49
N ARG A 97 0.13 -5.77 3.40
CA ARG A 97 -1.16 -5.98 4.07
C ARG A 97 -0.99 -7.00 5.19
N GLY A 98 -1.57 -6.74 6.35
CA GLY A 98 -1.56 -7.67 7.49
C GLY A 98 -2.56 -7.26 8.56
N LYS A 99 -2.57 -7.98 9.68
CA LYS A 99 -3.43 -7.69 10.84
C LYS A 99 -2.69 -6.88 11.90
N ALA A 100 -3.31 -5.82 12.39
CA ALA A 100 -2.94 -5.11 13.63
C ALA A 100 -4.22 -4.61 14.32
N PHE A 101 -4.24 -4.63 15.65
CA PHE A 101 -5.41 -4.19 16.44
C PHE A 101 -6.73 -4.83 16.00
N GLY A 102 -6.72 -6.13 15.68
CA GLY A 102 -7.87 -6.88 15.16
C GLY A 102 -8.28 -6.56 13.70
N LYS A 103 -7.75 -5.50 13.10
CA LYS A 103 -8.14 -5.01 11.77
C LYS A 103 -7.08 -5.33 10.71
N THR A 104 -7.54 -5.45 9.47
CA THR A 104 -6.63 -5.56 8.32
C THR A 104 -6.15 -4.16 7.94
N MET A 105 -4.84 -3.95 7.92
CA MET A 105 -4.20 -2.69 7.53
C MET A 105 -3.31 -2.91 6.32
N THR A 106 -3.13 -1.87 5.51
CA THR A 106 -2.19 -1.87 4.38
C THR A 106 -1.25 -0.68 4.47
N VAL A 107 0.06 -0.94 4.47
CA VAL A 107 1.12 0.07 4.49
C VAL A 107 1.71 0.21 3.09
N LYS A 108 1.98 1.45 2.68
CA LYS A 108 2.62 1.79 1.41
C LYS A 108 4.08 2.16 1.63
N ILE A 109 4.96 1.58 0.81
CA ILE A 109 6.40 1.77 0.88
C ILE A 109 6.92 2.03 -0.52
N ARG A 110 7.25 3.28 -0.82
CA ARG A 110 7.80 3.67 -2.11
C ARG A 110 9.29 3.41 -2.11
N ARG A 111 9.78 2.63 -3.08
CA ARG A 111 11.22 2.44 -3.27
C ARG A 111 11.78 3.65 -4.01
N LEU A 112 12.72 4.35 -3.37
CA LEU A 112 13.42 5.48 -3.99
C LEU A 112 14.73 5.02 -4.65
N SER A 113 15.47 4.14 -3.97
CA SER A 113 16.69 3.51 -4.49
C SER A 113 16.89 2.11 -3.89
N THR A 114 18.07 1.52 -4.07
CA THR A 114 18.49 0.29 -3.35
C THR A 114 18.66 0.52 -1.85
N THR A 115 19.03 1.74 -1.44
CA THR A 115 19.35 2.08 -0.05
C THR A 115 18.36 3.04 0.60
N LYS A 116 17.38 3.57 -0.16
CA LYS A 116 16.38 4.52 0.36
C LYS A 116 14.96 4.09 0.04
N ILE A 117 14.09 4.18 1.04
CA ILE A 117 12.64 3.98 0.93
C ILE A 117 11.90 5.18 1.48
N ARG A 118 10.63 5.33 1.08
CA ARG A 118 9.69 6.26 1.70
C ARG A 118 8.52 5.47 2.26
N ILE A 119 8.20 5.67 3.53
CA ILE A 119 7.08 5.01 4.21
C ILE A 119 5.99 6.03 4.56
N LEU A 120 4.75 5.57 4.71
CA LEU A 120 3.61 6.37 5.14
C LEU A 120 2.98 5.76 6.40
N PRO A 121 3.56 5.96 7.61
CA PRO A 121 3.08 5.33 8.84
C PRO A 121 1.80 5.99 9.38
N ALA A 122 1.63 7.31 9.21
CA ALA A 122 0.46 8.07 9.68
C ALA A 122 0.24 9.36 8.87
N GLY A 123 -0.04 9.25 7.57
CA GLY A 123 -0.42 10.40 6.73
C GLY A 123 0.74 11.26 6.21
N ASN A 124 1.91 11.24 6.87
CA ASN A 124 3.11 11.94 6.39
C ASN A 124 4.19 10.98 5.87
N TRP A 125 4.70 11.27 4.68
CA TRP A 125 5.75 10.46 4.07
C TRP A 125 7.12 10.70 4.70
N GLN A 126 7.71 9.65 5.25
CA GLN A 126 9.05 9.69 5.83
C GLN A 126 10.06 8.92 4.98
N THR A 127 11.21 9.52 4.72
CA THR A 127 12.34 8.87 4.03
C THR A 127 13.18 8.10 5.04
N MET A 128 13.53 6.87 4.71
CA MET A 128 14.38 6.00 5.51
C MET A 128 15.55 5.47 4.68
N THR A 129 16.68 5.28 5.35
CA THR A 129 17.91 4.79 4.76
C THR A 129 18.26 3.43 5.35
N ARG A 130 18.81 2.56 4.51
CA ARG A 130 19.32 1.25 4.89
C ARG A 130 20.48 1.39 5.88
N TYR A 131 20.56 0.50 6.86
CA TYR A 131 21.66 0.43 7.82
C TYR A 131 21.96 -1.03 8.20
#